data_AF-S6TKH8-F1
#
_entry.id   AF-S6TKH8-F1
#
_cell.length_a   1.000
_cell.length_b   1.000
_cell.length_c   1.000
_cell.angle_alpha   90.00
_cell.angle_beta   90.00
_cell.angle_gamma   90.00
#
_symmetry.space_group_name_H-M   'P 1'
#
loop_
_entity.id
_entity.type
_entity.pdbx_description
1 polymer ?
#
loop_
_entity_poly.entity_id
_entity_poly.type
_entity_poly.pdbx_seq_one_letter_code
_entity_poly.pdbx_strand_id
1 'polypeptide(L)'
;GSPDHMSPLFRWAMEESLGHSERAMDEILGNFPNPLLGGLLRAVVFPFGRRHKGPSDKLDAEVAQVLGRAKGDPTLEELLAGCYRPQSAEDPVGALQHAIDLLSAAYPLHKKLQVALKSGQVKPTASEHAIDAALRIGVLQADEAQTLRTAEAARRKVIDVDDFDKEELTLAAGKIR
;
A
#
# COMPACT_ATOMS: atom_id res chain seq x y z
N GLY A 1 2.27 12.68 -26.35
CA GLY A 1 0.96 12.33 -25.77
C GLY A 1 1.21 11.40 -24.61
N SER A 2 0.38 11.47 -23.56
CA SER A 2 0.47 10.50 -22.45
C SER A 2 0.20 9.08 -22.98
N PRO A 3 0.88 8.04 -22.49
CA PRO A 3 0.58 6.66 -22.86
C PRO A 3 -0.86 6.28 -22.51
N ASP A 4 -1.48 5.42 -23.32
CA ASP A 4 -2.90 5.03 -23.16
C ASP A 4 -3.15 4.36 -21.80
N HIS A 5 -2.19 3.58 -21.29
CA HIS A 5 -2.28 2.89 -20.01
C HIS A 5 -2.22 3.83 -18.79
N MET A 6 -1.89 5.11 -18.98
CA MET A 6 -1.91 6.16 -17.94
C MET A 6 -3.23 6.95 -17.91
N SER A 7 -4.13 6.71 -18.86
CA SER A 7 -5.43 7.40 -18.96
C SER A 7 -6.22 7.46 -17.64
N PRO A 8 -6.39 6.37 -16.85
CA PRO A 8 -7.13 6.45 -15.59
C PRO A 8 -6.46 7.37 -14.56
N LEU A 9 -5.13 7.31 -14.44
CA LEU A 9 -4.36 8.18 -13.54
C LEU A 9 -4.46 9.65 -13.96
N PHE A 10 -4.37 9.92 -15.26
CA PHE A 10 -4.49 11.27 -15.79
C PHE A 10 -5.89 11.85 -15.57
N ARG A 11 -6.94 11.07 -15.87
CA ARG A 11 -8.33 11.48 -15.62
C ARG A 11 -8.58 11.76 -14.14
N TRP A 12 -8.07 10.90 -13.27
CA TRP A 12 -8.18 11.08 -11.83
C TRP A 12 -7.51 12.38 -11.39
N ALA A 13 -6.27 12.62 -11.82
CA ALA A 13 -5.52 13.83 -11.48
C ALA A 13 -6.22 15.10 -11.98
N MET A 14 -6.83 15.06 -13.18
CA MET A 14 -7.61 16.18 -13.72
C MET A 14 -8.89 16.44 -12.93
N GLU A 15 -9.66 15.40 -12.61
CA GLU A 15 -10.92 15.53 -11.84
C GLU A 15 -10.63 16.05 -10.42
N GLU A 16 -9.58 15.55 -9.77
CA GLU A 16 -9.13 16.04 -8.46
C GLU A 16 -8.65 17.49 -8.52
N SER A 17 -7.77 17.83 -9.47
CA SER A 17 -7.23 19.19 -9.61
C SER A 17 -8.31 20.23 -9.90
N LEU A 18 -9.27 19.90 -10.78
CA LEU A 18 -10.40 20.77 -11.09
C LEU A 18 -11.34 20.91 -9.89
N GLY A 19 -11.67 19.81 -9.22
CA GLY A 19 -12.50 19.82 -8.01
C GLY A 19 -11.87 20.62 -6.87
N HIS A 20 -10.55 20.50 -6.68
CA HIS A 20 -9.78 21.26 -5.72
C HIS A 20 -9.75 22.74 -6.06
N SER A 21 -9.50 23.08 -7.33
CA SER A 21 -9.48 24.47 -7.81
C SER A 21 -10.82 25.17 -7.60
N GLU A 22 -11.93 24.52 -7.98
CA GLU A 22 -13.27 25.07 -7.77
C GLU A 22 -13.61 25.23 -6.29
N ARG A 23 -13.20 24.28 -5.44
CA ARG A 23 -13.38 24.36 -3.99
C ARG A 23 -12.61 25.53 -3.38
N ALA A 24 -11.33 25.67 -3.72
CA ALA A 24 -10.50 26.77 -3.25
C ALA A 24 -11.04 28.13 -3.67
N MET A 25 -11.52 28.27 -4.92
CA MET A 25 -12.18 29.51 -5.37
C MET A 25 -13.47 29.80 -4.60
N ASP A 26 -14.31 28.79 -4.37
CA ASP A 26 -15.56 28.94 -3.61
C ASP A 26 -15.28 29.36 -2.15
N GLU A 27 -14.23 28.78 -1.53
CA GLU A 27 -13.78 29.13 -0.18
C GLU A 27 -13.22 30.57 -0.10
N ILE A 28 -12.43 31.00 -1.10
CA ILE A 28 -11.93 32.38 -1.19
C ILE A 28 -13.10 33.38 -1.28
N LEU A 29 -14.11 33.08 -2.09
CA LEU A 29 -15.29 33.94 -2.26
C LEU A 29 -16.20 33.92 -1.02
N GLY A 30 -16.27 32.80 -0.31
CA GLY A 30 -16.99 32.68 0.97
C GLY A 30 -16.32 33.44 2.12
N ASN A 31 -14.99 33.53 2.12
CA ASN A 31 -14.20 34.26 3.11
C ASN A 31 -13.93 35.72 2.73
N PHE A 32 -14.62 36.25 1.72
CA PHE A 32 -14.37 37.60 1.22
C PHE A 32 -14.70 38.66 2.29
N PRO A 33 -13.87 39.71 2.48
CA PRO A 33 -14.07 40.70 3.55
C PRO A 33 -15.42 41.42 3.51
N ASN A 34 -15.97 41.60 2.31
CA ASN A 34 -17.32 42.11 2.11
C ASN A 34 -18.22 40.95 1.62
N PRO A 35 -19.17 40.46 2.45
CA PRO A 35 -19.98 39.30 2.11
C PRO A 35 -20.92 39.54 0.91
N LEU A 36 -21.35 40.79 0.69
CA LEU A 36 -22.18 41.14 -0.47
C LEU A 36 -21.39 41.06 -1.77
N LEU A 37 -20.17 41.57 -1.77
CA LEU A 37 -19.28 41.51 -2.94
C LEU A 37 -18.83 40.07 -3.21
N GLY A 38 -18.53 39.29 -2.16
CA GLY A 38 -18.23 37.86 -2.28
C GLY A 38 -19.40 37.08 -2.90
N GLY A 39 -20.63 37.34 -2.44
CA GLY A 39 -21.84 36.74 -3.01
C GLY A 39 -22.06 37.08 -4.48
N LEU A 40 -21.86 38.34 -4.88
CA LEU A 40 -21.97 38.77 -6.28
C LEU A 40 -20.92 38.10 -7.17
N LEU A 41 -19.66 38.09 -6.74
CA LEU A 41 -18.56 37.44 -7.46
C LEU A 41 -18.81 35.93 -7.58
N ARG A 42 -19.34 35.29 -6.53
CA ARG A 42 -19.73 33.88 -6.57
C ARG A 42 -20.80 33.61 -7.62
N ALA A 43 -21.80 34.47 -7.76
CA ALA A 43 -22.82 34.32 -8.80
C ALA A 43 -22.26 34.50 -10.23
N VAL A 44 -21.20 35.30 -10.39
CA VAL A 44 -20.51 35.48 -11.69
C VAL A 44 -19.61 34.28 -12.02
N VAL A 45 -18.81 33.81 -11.05
CA VAL A 45 -17.84 32.72 -11.26
C VAL A 45 -18.52 31.34 -11.29
N PHE A 46 -19.53 31.12 -10.43
CA PHE A 46 -20.26 29.87 -10.30
C PHE A 46 -21.77 30.09 -10.51
N PRO A 47 -22.22 30.49 -11.72
CA PRO A 47 -23.63 30.82 -11.97
C PRO A 47 -24.59 29.64 -11.72
N PHE A 48 -24.10 28.41 -11.87
CA PHE A 48 -24.85 27.18 -11.60
C PHE A 48 -24.24 26.36 -10.45
N GLY A 49 -23.37 26.98 -9.64
CA GLY A 49 -22.56 26.28 -8.64
C GLY A 49 -21.33 25.57 -9.21
N ARG A 50 -20.64 24.82 -8.36
CA ARG A 50 -19.45 24.02 -8.71
C ARG A 50 -19.82 22.84 -9.61
N ARG A 51 -19.09 22.68 -10.72
CA ARG A 51 -19.32 21.62 -11.71
C ARG A 51 -18.48 20.38 -11.41
N HIS A 52 -17.28 20.58 -10.89
CA HIS A 52 -16.32 19.52 -10.60
C HIS A 52 -16.38 19.14 -9.12
N LYS A 53 -16.82 17.92 -8.85
CA LYS A 53 -16.94 17.39 -7.48
C LYS A 53 -15.69 16.62 -7.02
N GLY A 54 -14.72 16.43 -7.90
CA GLY A 54 -13.59 15.53 -7.71
C GLY A 54 -13.80 14.19 -8.44
N PRO A 55 -12.87 13.24 -8.27
CA PRO A 55 -12.93 11.92 -8.86
C PRO A 55 -14.09 11.10 -8.28
N SER A 56 -14.63 10.18 -9.09
CA SER A 56 -15.66 9.24 -8.63
C SER A 56 -15.05 8.01 -7.92
N ASP A 57 -15.78 7.38 -7.01
CA ASP A 57 -15.38 6.13 -6.33
C ASP A 57 -14.93 5.02 -7.31
N LYS A 58 -15.57 4.95 -8.48
CA LYS A 58 -15.20 4.00 -9.53
C LYS A 58 -13.79 4.28 -10.07
N LEU A 59 -13.46 5.56 -10.28
CA LEU A 59 -12.16 5.99 -10.76
C LEU A 59 -11.10 5.84 -9.66
N ASP A 60 -11.45 6.12 -8.41
CA ASP A 60 -10.59 5.86 -7.25
C ASP A 60 -10.23 4.37 -7.16
N ALA A 61 -11.23 3.48 -7.31
CA ALA A 61 -11.00 2.05 -7.29
C ALA A 61 -10.11 1.57 -8.46
N GLU A 62 -10.27 2.17 -9.64
CA GLU A 62 -9.44 1.87 -10.81
C GLU A 62 -7.98 2.28 -10.59
N VAL A 63 -7.74 3.47 -10.02
CA VAL A 63 -6.40 3.95 -9.67
C VAL A 63 -5.79 3.12 -8.53
N ALA A 64 -6.56 2.78 -7.50
CA ALA A 64 -6.10 1.95 -6.39
C ALA A 64 -5.68 0.55 -6.86
N GLN A 65 -6.36 -0.01 -7.86
CA GLN A 65 -5.96 -1.28 -8.46
C GLN A 65 -4.60 -1.20 -9.13
N VAL A 66 -4.21 -0.07 -9.73
CA VAL A 66 -2.88 0.12 -10.33
C VAL A 66 -1.79 -0.06 -9.27
N LEU A 67 -1.98 0.52 -8.08
CA LEU A 67 -1.02 0.40 -6.97
C LEU A 67 -0.85 -1.04 -6.47
N GLY A 68 -1.88 -1.87 -6.62
CA GLY A 68 -1.87 -3.28 -6.24
C GLY A 68 -1.36 -4.24 -7.32
N ARG A 69 -0.93 -3.75 -8.48
CA ARG A 69 -0.41 -4.61 -9.57
C ARG A 69 0.96 -5.18 -9.23
N ALA A 70 1.30 -6.25 -9.95
CA ALA A 70 2.61 -6.87 -9.83
C ALA A 70 3.73 -5.94 -10.34
N LYS A 71 4.93 -6.09 -9.77
CA LYS A 71 6.15 -5.44 -10.26
C LYS A 71 6.36 -5.74 -11.75
N GLY A 72 6.76 -4.73 -12.51
CA GLY A 72 6.91 -4.83 -13.97
C GLY A 72 5.64 -4.52 -14.77
N ASP A 73 4.50 -4.22 -14.12
CA ASP A 73 3.35 -3.64 -14.82
C ASP A 73 3.72 -2.26 -15.40
N PRO A 74 3.48 -1.99 -16.70
CA PRO A 74 3.88 -0.74 -17.34
C PRO A 74 3.32 0.51 -16.66
N THR A 75 2.05 0.48 -16.21
CA THR A 75 1.43 1.62 -15.52
C THR A 75 2.07 1.84 -14.16
N LEU A 76 2.30 0.76 -13.39
CA LEU A 76 2.94 0.86 -12.08
C LEU A 76 4.39 1.33 -12.17
N GLU A 77 5.16 0.82 -13.13
CA GLU A 77 6.57 1.22 -13.32
C GLU A 77 6.71 2.68 -13.75
N GLU A 78 5.80 3.18 -14.60
CA GLU A 78 5.75 4.60 -14.94
C GLU A 78 5.32 5.46 -13.75
N LEU A 79 4.35 5.02 -12.95
CA LEU A 79 3.92 5.72 -11.74
C LEU A 79 5.05 5.81 -10.70
N LEU A 80 5.86 4.75 -10.58
CA LEU A 80 7.01 4.69 -9.69
C LEU A 80 8.28 5.27 -10.31
N ALA A 81 8.20 5.85 -11.51
CA ALA A 81 9.36 6.45 -12.17
C ALA A 81 9.90 7.62 -11.32
N GLY A 82 11.19 7.54 -10.99
CA GLY A 82 11.85 8.53 -10.13
C GLY A 82 11.76 8.24 -8.63
N CYS A 83 10.98 7.25 -8.20
CA CYS A 83 11.02 6.79 -6.80
C CYS A 83 12.33 6.01 -6.52
N TYR A 84 12.91 6.23 -5.34
CA TYR A 84 14.02 5.42 -4.86
C TYR A 84 13.55 4.00 -4.53
N ARG A 85 14.17 2.98 -5.14
CA ARG A 85 13.78 1.56 -5.02
C ARG A 85 14.99 0.71 -4.64
N PRO A 86 15.34 0.66 -3.35
CA PRO A 86 16.50 -0.09 -2.89
C PRO A 86 16.29 -1.59 -3.15
N GLN A 87 17.36 -2.25 -3.58
CA GLN A 87 17.36 -3.70 -3.79
C GLN A 87 17.97 -4.46 -2.60
N SER A 88 18.54 -3.73 -1.63
CA SER A 88 19.14 -4.33 -0.44
C SER A 88 18.06 -4.81 0.52
N ALA A 89 18.17 -6.04 1.00
CA ALA A 89 17.32 -6.57 2.06
C ALA A 89 17.61 -5.94 3.45
N GLU A 90 18.62 -5.08 3.55
CA GLU A 90 18.90 -4.29 4.77
C GLU A 90 18.21 -2.93 4.78
N ASP A 91 17.75 -2.45 3.62
CA ASP A 91 16.89 -1.28 3.57
C ASP A 91 15.44 -1.70 3.88
N PRO A 92 14.68 -1.01 4.74
CA PRO A 92 13.31 -1.39 5.08
C PRO A 92 12.40 -1.56 3.85
N VAL A 93 12.53 -0.71 2.84
CA VAL A 93 11.74 -0.77 1.61
C VAL A 93 12.18 -1.97 0.75
N GLY A 94 13.49 -2.23 0.69
CA GLY A 94 14.02 -3.39 -0.02
C GLY A 94 13.69 -4.71 0.66
N ALA A 95 13.69 -4.74 2.00
CA ALA A 95 13.27 -5.87 2.82
C ALA A 95 11.78 -6.18 2.61
N LEU A 96 10.92 -5.16 2.54
CA LEU A 96 9.51 -5.31 2.22
C LEU A 96 9.32 -5.96 0.84
N GLN A 97 10.01 -5.44 -0.18
CA GLN A 97 9.93 -6.01 -1.53
C GLN A 97 10.42 -7.47 -1.55
N HIS A 98 11.55 -7.75 -0.90
CA HIS A 98 12.09 -9.10 -0.80
C HIS A 98 11.11 -10.08 -0.13
N ALA A 99 10.45 -9.66 0.94
CA ALA A 99 9.44 -10.47 1.61
C ALA A 99 8.22 -10.71 0.72
N ILE A 100 7.73 -9.70 -0.02
CA ILE A 100 6.62 -9.85 -0.98
C ILE A 100 6.96 -10.87 -2.07
N ASP A 101 8.17 -10.81 -2.62
CA ASP A 101 8.62 -11.71 -3.68
C ASP A 101 8.66 -13.17 -3.18
N LEU A 102 9.24 -13.39 -1.98
CA LEU A 102 9.29 -14.70 -1.34
C LEU A 102 7.91 -15.25 -0.98
N LEU A 103 7.03 -14.41 -0.44
CA LEU A 103 5.66 -14.80 -0.09
C LEU A 103 4.83 -15.15 -1.32
N SER A 104 5.03 -14.40 -2.41
CA SER A 104 4.36 -14.67 -3.70
C SER A 104 4.83 -16.00 -4.29
N ALA A 105 6.14 -16.28 -4.26
CA ALA A 105 6.69 -17.57 -4.68
C ALA A 105 6.21 -18.74 -3.80
N ALA A 106 6.11 -18.51 -2.48
CA ALA A 106 5.66 -19.53 -1.52
C ALA A 106 4.13 -19.67 -1.42
N TYR A 107 3.35 -18.83 -2.11
CA TYR A 107 1.89 -18.80 -2.00
C TYR A 107 1.20 -20.16 -2.27
N PRO A 108 1.59 -20.94 -3.30
CA PRO A 108 1.00 -22.27 -3.52
C PRO A 108 1.25 -23.23 -2.35
N LEU A 109 2.46 -23.19 -1.77
CA LEU A 109 2.84 -24.01 -0.62
C LEU A 109 2.09 -23.59 0.64
N HIS A 110 1.92 -22.27 0.83
CA HIS A 110 1.14 -21.75 1.95
C HIS A 110 -0.33 -22.21 1.85
N LYS A 111 -0.91 -22.17 0.65
CA LYS A 111 -2.27 -22.68 0.39
C LYS A 111 -2.37 -24.19 0.66
N LYS A 112 -1.38 -24.99 0.22
CA LYS A 112 -1.28 -26.42 0.50
C LYS A 112 -1.29 -26.70 2.01
N LEU A 113 -0.45 -25.99 2.77
CA LEU A 113 -0.39 -26.08 4.23
C LEU A 113 -1.74 -25.72 4.89
N GLN A 114 -2.36 -24.61 4.46
CA GLN A 114 -3.65 -24.16 4.99
C GLN A 114 -4.78 -25.18 4.75
N VAL A 115 -4.82 -25.80 3.57
CA VAL A 115 -5.79 -26.88 3.27
C VAL A 115 -5.55 -28.10 4.15
N ALA A 116 -4.29 -28.48 4.36
CA ALA A 116 -3.93 -29.63 5.20
C ALA A 116 -4.25 -29.40 6.70
N LEU A 117 -4.10 -28.16 7.18
CA LEU A 117 -4.52 -27.76 8.53
C LEU A 117 -6.05 -27.80 8.68
N LYS A 118 -6.79 -27.21 7.72
CA LYS A 118 -8.26 -27.15 7.76
C LYS A 118 -8.92 -28.52 7.64
N SER A 119 -8.34 -29.42 6.86
CA SER A 119 -8.81 -30.81 6.75
C SER A 119 -8.44 -31.67 7.97
N GLY A 120 -7.63 -31.14 8.90
CA GLY A 120 -7.13 -31.89 10.05
C GLY A 120 -6.10 -32.96 9.70
N GLN A 121 -5.58 -32.96 8.47
CA GLN A 121 -4.46 -33.83 8.06
C GLN A 121 -3.19 -33.45 8.82
N VAL A 122 -2.91 -32.15 8.93
CA VAL A 122 -1.85 -31.60 9.79
C VAL A 122 -2.48 -31.15 11.10
N LYS A 123 -1.99 -31.69 12.21
CA LYS A 123 -2.37 -31.28 13.57
C LYS A 123 -1.11 -30.92 14.35
N PRO A 124 -0.72 -29.63 14.37
CA PRO A 124 0.42 -29.17 15.15
C PRO A 124 0.14 -29.36 16.64
N THR A 125 1.14 -29.77 17.40
CA THR A 125 1.07 -29.71 18.87
C THR A 125 1.17 -28.26 19.35
N ALA A 126 0.80 -27.98 20.61
CA ALA A 126 0.74 -26.61 21.14
C ALA A 126 2.06 -25.82 21.04
N SER A 127 3.20 -26.51 20.93
CA SER A 127 4.54 -25.93 20.83
C SER A 127 5.20 -26.16 19.47
N GLU A 128 4.54 -26.83 18.52
CA GLU A 128 5.12 -27.19 17.21
C GLU A 128 4.67 -26.20 16.14
N HIS A 129 5.61 -25.76 15.31
CA HIS A 129 5.29 -24.92 14.17
C HIS A 129 4.51 -25.71 13.11
N ALA A 130 3.51 -25.10 12.47
CA ALA A 130 2.66 -25.81 11.51
C ALA A 130 3.44 -26.39 10.32
N ILE A 131 4.52 -25.72 9.91
CA ILE A 131 5.43 -26.20 8.86
C ILE A 131 6.11 -27.50 9.29
N ASP A 132 6.56 -27.60 10.54
CA ASP A 132 7.28 -28.76 11.07
C ASP A 132 6.35 -29.96 11.19
N ALA A 133 5.12 -29.71 11.67
CA ALA A 133 4.07 -30.72 11.71
C ALA A 133 3.76 -31.27 10.32
N ALA A 134 3.71 -30.40 9.30
CA ALA A 134 3.43 -30.78 7.92
C ALA A 134 4.60 -31.54 7.26
N LEU A 135 5.85 -31.19 7.59
CA LEU A 135 7.05 -31.91 7.16
C LEU A 135 7.08 -33.32 7.78
N ARG A 136 6.81 -33.43 9.07
CA ARG A 136 6.82 -34.71 9.82
C ARG A 136 5.87 -35.75 9.24
N ILE A 137 4.70 -35.32 8.76
CA ILE A 137 3.70 -36.22 8.18
C ILE A 137 3.81 -36.34 6.65
N GLY A 138 4.83 -35.72 6.04
CA GLY A 138 5.10 -35.80 4.60
C GLY A 138 4.14 -35.01 3.71
N VAL A 139 3.35 -34.08 4.26
CA VAL A 139 2.54 -33.14 3.46
C VAL A 139 3.44 -32.14 2.75
N LEU A 140 4.53 -31.73 3.39
CA LEU A 140 5.58 -30.91 2.80
C LEU A 140 6.87 -31.71 2.64
N GLN A 141 7.59 -31.46 1.55
CA GLN A 141 8.98 -31.88 1.38
C GLN A 141 9.93 -30.92 2.11
N ALA A 142 11.20 -31.34 2.29
CA ALA A 142 12.18 -30.56 3.05
C ALA A 142 12.50 -29.21 2.39
N ASP A 143 12.55 -29.16 1.06
CA ASP A 143 12.72 -27.96 0.24
C ASP A 143 11.49 -27.04 0.29
N GLU A 144 10.27 -27.60 0.22
CA GLU A 144 9.01 -26.87 0.37
C GLU A 144 8.92 -26.22 1.75
N ALA A 145 9.27 -26.97 2.81
CA ALA A 145 9.31 -26.47 4.18
C ALA A 145 10.35 -25.35 4.35
N GLN A 146 11.53 -25.51 3.76
CA GLN A 146 12.57 -24.48 3.80
C GLN A 146 12.12 -23.19 3.10
N THR A 147 11.46 -23.31 1.94
CA THR A 147 10.91 -22.16 1.20
C THR A 147 9.91 -21.38 2.04
N LEU A 148 9.00 -22.07 2.73
CA LEU A 148 8.04 -21.44 3.63
C LEU A 148 8.72 -20.75 4.81
N ARG A 149 9.71 -21.39 5.45
CA ARG A 149 10.48 -20.79 6.56
C ARG A 149 11.22 -19.53 6.13
N THR A 150 11.86 -19.55 4.96
CA THR A 150 12.55 -18.37 4.41
C THR A 150 11.57 -17.22 4.16
N ALA A 151 10.40 -17.51 3.59
CA ALA A 151 9.36 -16.50 3.38
C ALA A 151 8.82 -15.95 4.71
N GLU A 152 8.62 -16.79 5.73
CA GLU A 152 8.17 -16.35 7.04
C GLU A 152 9.21 -15.53 7.80
N ALA A 153 10.49 -15.89 7.70
CA ALA A 153 11.59 -15.11 8.28
C ALA A 153 11.67 -13.71 7.64
N ALA A 154 11.55 -13.62 6.30
CA ALA A 154 11.53 -12.33 5.62
C ALA A 154 10.30 -11.50 6.00
N ARG A 155 9.10 -12.12 6.07
CA ARG A 155 7.89 -11.46 6.58
C ARG A 155 8.10 -10.94 8.00
N ARG A 156 8.72 -11.75 8.86
CA ARG A 156 8.98 -11.40 10.26
C ARG A 156 9.94 -10.22 10.37
N LYS A 157 11.03 -10.19 9.60
CA LYS A 157 11.96 -9.05 9.51
C LYS A 157 11.24 -7.73 9.18
N VAL A 158 10.21 -7.78 8.33
CA VAL A 158 9.44 -6.60 7.92
C VAL A 158 8.38 -6.19 8.96
N ILE A 159 7.83 -7.16 9.70
CA ILE A 159 6.85 -6.89 10.76
C ILE A 159 7.54 -6.37 12.03
N ASP A 160 8.71 -6.93 12.34
CA ASP A 160 9.57 -6.53 13.44
C ASP A 160 10.29 -5.22 13.08
N VAL A 161 9.49 -4.15 12.88
CA VAL A 161 9.99 -2.79 12.69
C VAL A 161 10.30 -2.23 14.08
N ASP A 162 11.54 -1.80 14.29
CA ASP A 162 12.09 -1.11 15.47
C ASP A 162 11.33 -1.41 16.78
N ASP A 163 11.64 -2.54 17.39
CA ASP A 163 11.38 -2.73 18.83
C ASP A 163 12.27 -1.73 19.56
N PHE A 164 11.73 -0.54 19.80
CA PHE A 164 12.41 0.46 20.62
C PHE A 164 12.53 -0.11 22.03
N ASP A 165 13.76 -0.39 22.46
CA ASP A 165 14.01 -0.72 23.85
C ASP A 165 13.42 0.40 24.72
N LYS A 166 12.73 0.04 25.81
CA LYS A 166 12.08 1.03 26.69
C LYS A 166 13.04 2.13 27.14
N GLU A 167 14.32 1.80 27.24
CA GLU A 167 15.43 2.68 27.60
C GLU A 167 15.71 3.74 26.52
N GLU A 168 15.58 3.41 25.24
CA GLU A 168 15.71 4.36 24.11
C GLU A 168 14.56 5.36 24.04
N LEU A 169 13.39 4.99 24.59
CA LEU A 169 12.21 5.86 24.69
C LEU A 169 12.22 6.78 25.92
N THR A 170 13.20 6.63 26.83
CA THR A 170 13.33 7.54 27.98
C THR A 170 13.99 8.85 27.56
N LEU A 171 13.41 9.98 28.00
CA LEU A 171 13.98 11.31 27.79
C LEU A 171 15.27 11.45 28.62
N ALA A 172 16.42 11.17 28.01
CA ALA A 172 17.71 11.45 28.61
C ALA A 172 17.96 12.98 28.62
N ALA A 173 18.23 13.54 29.81
CA ALA A 173 18.61 14.94 29.97
C ALA A 173 19.90 15.22 29.16
N GLY A 174 19.78 15.94 28.05
CA GLY A 174 20.91 16.36 27.20
C GLY A 174 20.81 15.98 25.72
N LYS A 175 19.87 15.11 25.31
CA LYS A 175 19.55 14.90 23.89
C LYS A 175 18.36 15.78 23.50
N ILE A 176 18.64 17.05 23.18
CA ILE A 176 17.66 17.92 22.53
C ILE A 176 17.70 17.59 21.03
N ARG A 177 16.52 17.34 20.46
CA ARG A 177 16.31 17.04 19.04
C ARG A 177 16.62 18.24 18.16
#